data_AF-A0AAD2MD68-F1
#
_entry.id   AF-A0AAD2MD68-F1
#
_cell.length_a   1.000
_cell.length_b   1.000
_cell.length_c   1.000
_cell.angle_alpha   90.00
_cell.angle_beta   90.00
_cell.angle_gamma   90.00
#
_symmetry.space_group_name_H-M   'P 1'
#
loop_
_entity.id
_entity.type
_entity.pdbx_description
1 polymer ?
#
loop_
_entity_poly.entity_id
_entity_poly.type
_entity_poly.pdbx_seq_one_letter_code
_entity_poly.pdbx_strand_id
1 'polypeptide(L)'
;MDNEYKQIGYISTEGGPVLIGDYEIITKWNGIMTDDYEKLIEANEEDFIYKIADKNVVVWDPEGGACISIHCNNKDDFTFIKSFIALKDNDKYIDAIGQNEEVLGEVEIFSNTLLILYATESGALLEPLKDNSITRLTGGLAFENSVLSIPVSNGIYRCVSDLVFDSEKLYQAKRLLLTKL
;
A
#
# COMPACT_ATOMS: atom_id res chain seq x y z
N MET A 1 -23.25 14.40 2.96
CA MET A 1 -22.07 14.88 3.68
C MET A 1 -20.93 14.63 2.71
N ASP A 2 -20.24 15.67 2.30
CA ASP A 2 -19.10 15.50 1.40
C ASP A 2 -18.00 14.79 2.18
N ASN A 3 -17.51 13.65 1.66
CA ASN A 3 -16.34 12.99 2.22
C ASN A 3 -15.14 13.92 2.03
N GLU A 4 -14.51 14.36 3.11
CA GLU A 4 -13.31 15.20 3.03
C GLU A 4 -12.08 14.30 3.08
N TYR A 5 -11.71 13.74 1.92
CA TYR A 5 -10.50 12.96 1.81
C TYR A 5 -9.27 13.84 1.96
N LYS A 6 -8.34 13.40 2.80
CA LYS A 6 -7.07 14.10 3.03
C LYS A 6 -5.91 13.23 2.58
N GLN A 7 -5.02 13.80 1.76
CA GLN A 7 -3.73 13.17 1.50
C GLN A 7 -2.89 13.17 2.78
N ILE A 8 -2.47 11.97 3.21
CA ILE A 8 -1.68 11.76 4.42
C ILE A 8 -0.22 11.44 4.13
N GLY A 9 0.09 11.05 2.90
CA GLY A 9 1.46 10.75 2.49
C GLY A 9 1.55 10.20 1.08
N TYR A 10 2.71 9.65 0.79
CA TYR A 10 2.96 8.87 -0.42
C TYR A 10 4.13 7.91 -0.19
N ILE A 11 4.22 6.86 -1.00
CA ILE A 11 5.46 6.08 -1.13
C ILE A 11 5.96 6.11 -2.57
N SER A 12 7.27 5.96 -2.74
CA SER A 12 7.93 5.91 -4.04
C SER A 12 8.55 4.53 -4.28
N THR A 13 8.43 4.03 -5.51
CA THR A 13 9.06 2.77 -5.95
C THR A 13 9.72 2.98 -7.32
N GLU A 14 10.76 2.19 -7.61
CA GLU A 14 11.32 2.10 -8.97
C GLU A 14 10.52 1.14 -9.88
N GLY A 15 9.53 0.47 -9.31
CA GLY A 15 8.66 -0.50 -9.95
C GLY A 15 8.55 -1.78 -9.13
N GLY A 16 7.53 -2.58 -9.41
CA GLY A 16 7.27 -3.79 -8.64
C GLY A 16 6.44 -3.54 -7.37
N PRO A 17 6.19 -4.61 -6.61
CA PRO A 17 5.14 -4.65 -5.62
C PRO A 17 5.42 -3.82 -4.36
N VAL A 18 4.34 -3.41 -3.73
CA VAL A 18 4.34 -2.87 -2.36
C VAL A 18 3.62 -3.83 -1.43
N LEU A 19 4.14 -3.95 -0.22
CA LEU A 19 3.55 -4.71 0.86
C LEU A 19 2.75 -3.77 1.76
N ILE A 20 1.50 -4.14 2.05
CA ILE A 20 0.59 -3.38 2.91
C ILE A 20 -0.01 -4.31 3.96
N GLY A 21 0.15 -3.99 5.23
CA GLY A 21 -0.25 -4.88 6.32
C GLY A 21 0.24 -4.43 7.68
N ASP A 22 0.17 -5.33 8.66
CA ASP A 22 0.55 -5.03 10.04
C ASP A 22 2.07 -4.78 10.17
N TYR A 23 2.42 -3.73 10.92
CA TYR A 23 3.81 -3.36 11.19
C TYR A 23 4.68 -4.51 11.71
N GLU A 24 4.19 -5.30 12.69
CA GLU A 24 4.97 -6.40 13.27
C GLU A 24 5.15 -7.59 12.31
N ILE A 25 4.35 -7.65 11.25
CA ILE A 25 4.45 -8.68 10.21
C ILE A 25 5.39 -8.23 9.10
N ILE A 26 5.19 -7.02 8.58
CA ILE A 26 6.02 -6.49 7.50
C ILE A 26 7.47 -6.27 7.95
N THR A 27 7.72 -5.96 9.23
CA THR A 27 9.09 -5.88 9.77
C THR A 27 9.85 -7.21 9.77
N LYS A 28 9.21 -8.34 9.44
CA LYS A 28 9.86 -9.65 9.26
C LYS A 28 10.28 -9.91 7.81
N TRP A 29 9.84 -9.06 6.87
CA TRP A 29 10.19 -9.15 5.46
C TRP A 29 11.66 -8.79 5.23
N ASN A 30 12.40 -9.64 4.49
CA ASN A 30 13.84 -9.44 4.29
C ASN A 30 14.19 -8.79 2.95
N GLY A 31 13.22 -8.61 2.05
CA GLY A 31 13.41 -7.94 0.76
C GLY A 31 14.36 -8.68 -0.17
N ILE A 32 14.98 -7.93 -1.09
CA ILE A 32 15.88 -8.45 -2.14
C ILE A 32 17.20 -9.01 -1.60
N MET A 33 17.52 -8.75 -0.33
CA MET A 33 18.73 -9.30 0.30
C MET A 33 18.64 -10.81 0.56
N THR A 34 17.44 -11.38 0.39
CA THR A 34 17.14 -12.81 0.53
C THR A 34 16.24 -13.26 -0.63
N ASP A 35 15.79 -14.52 -0.59
CA ASP A 35 14.86 -15.07 -1.57
C ASP A 35 13.40 -14.62 -1.38
N ASP A 36 13.10 -13.81 -0.36
CA ASP A 36 11.76 -13.28 -0.08
C ASP A 36 11.18 -12.57 -1.32
N TYR A 37 11.89 -11.59 -1.87
CA TYR A 37 11.43 -10.84 -3.04
C TYR A 37 11.33 -11.71 -4.30
N GLU A 38 12.29 -12.61 -4.52
CA GLU A 38 12.28 -13.51 -5.67
C GLU A 38 11.06 -14.42 -5.66
N LYS A 39 10.73 -15.04 -4.51
CA LYS A 39 9.53 -15.87 -4.35
C LYS A 39 8.23 -15.09 -4.55
N LEU A 40 8.21 -13.82 -4.14
CA LEU A 40 7.03 -12.97 -4.29
C LEU A 40 6.69 -12.76 -5.77
N ILE A 41 7.70 -12.43 -6.58
CA ILE A 41 7.51 -12.15 -8.01
C ILE A 41 7.30 -13.41 -8.85
N GLU A 42 7.59 -14.61 -8.32
CA GLU A 42 7.27 -15.90 -8.96
C GLU A 42 5.76 -16.20 -9.00
N ALA A 43 4.95 -15.53 -8.17
CA ALA A 43 3.50 -15.76 -8.09
C ALA A 43 2.76 -15.48 -9.41
N ASN A 44 3.34 -14.68 -10.32
CA ASN A 44 2.74 -14.24 -11.59
C ASN A 44 1.35 -13.57 -11.46
N GLU A 45 1.02 -13.06 -10.27
CA GLU A 45 -0.17 -12.27 -9.97
C GLU A 45 0.28 -10.85 -9.60
N GLU A 46 -0.42 -9.83 -10.08
CA GLU A 46 -0.05 -8.42 -9.83
C GLU A 46 -0.50 -7.95 -8.45
N ASP A 47 -1.74 -8.28 -8.08
CA ASP A 47 -2.37 -7.87 -6.82
C ASP A 47 -2.93 -9.11 -6.13
N PHE A 48 -2.48 -9.41 -4.91
CA PHE A 48 -2.89 -10.63 -4.21
C PHE A 48 -2.61 -10.56 -2.72
N ILE A 49 -3.06 -11.57 -1.98
CA ILE A 49 -2.72 -11.76 -0.57
C ILE A 49 -1.54 -12.73 -0.46
N TYR A 50 -0.48 -12.26 0.17
CA TYR A 50 0.70 -13.06 0.49
C TYR A 50 0.80 -13.34 1.98
N LYS A 51 1.53 -14.40 2.35
CA LYS A 51 1.76 -14.76 3.75
C LYS A 51 3.18 -14.47 4.18
N ILE A 52 3.30 -13.64 5.21
CA ILE A 52 4.56 -13.43 5.93
C ILE A 52 4.35 -13.94 7.36
N ALA A 53 5.13 -14.93 7.78
CA ALA A 53 5.01 -15.56 9.10
C ALA A 53 3.55 -15.96 9.44
N ASP A 54 2.87 -16.63 8.51
CA ASP A 54 1.47 -17.09 8.59
C ASP A 54 0.39 -16.00 8.69
N LYS A 55 0.75 -14.73 8.49
CA LYS A 55 -0.18 -13.61 8.47
C LYS A 55 -0.30 -13.03 7.07
N ASN A 56 -1.53 -12.66 6.71
CA ASN A 56 -1.84 -12.05 5.43
C ASN A 56 -1.27 -10.63 5.35
N VAL A 57 -0.65 -10.33 4.21
CA VAL A 57 -0.31 -8.98 3.77
C VAL A 57 -0.83 -8.80 2.35
N VAL A 58 -1.21 -7.58 1.99
CA VAL A 58 -1.52 -7.25 0.60
C VAL A 58 -0.22 -7.05 -0.15
N VAL A 59 -0.15 -7.67 -1.31
CA VAL A 59 0.80 -7.35 -2.37
C VAL A 59 0.02 -6.57 -3.41
N TRP A 60 0.48 -5.36 -3.71
CA TRP A 60 -0.13 -4.53 -4.74
C TRP A 60 0.97 -4.07 -5.69
N ASP A 61 0.90 -4.47 -6.96
CA ASP A 61 1.86 -4.04 -7.96
C ASP A 61 1.31 -2.83 -8.73
N PRO A 62 1.82 -1.61 -8.47
CA PRO A 62 1.44 -0.44 -9.25
C PRO A 62 1.83 -0.49 -10.74
N GLU A 63 2.67 -1.44 -11.19
CA GLU A 63 3.29 -1.58 -12.53
C GLU A 63 4.38 -0.55 -12.88
N GLY A 64 5.66 -0.88 -12.71
CA GLY A 64 6.75 0.05 -13.00
C GLY A 64 6.81 1.25 -12.03
N GLY A 65 7.81 2.11 -12.20
CA GLY A 65 8.12 3.19 -11.26
C GLY A 65 6.89 4.02 -10.87
N ALA A 66 6.70 4.23 -9.57
CA ALA A 66 5.47 4.79 -9.04
C ALA A 66 5.73 5.77 -7.89
N CYS A 67 4.90 6.81 -7.84
CA CYS A 67 4.63 7.56 -6.62
C CYS A 67 3.16 7.31 -6.27
N ILE A 68 2.95 6.57 -5.20
CA ILE A 68 1.63 6.14 -4.73
C ILE A 68 1.17 7.14 -3.69
N SER A 69 0.17 7.96 -4.01
CA SER A 69 -0.44 8.86 -3.03
C SER A 69 -1.40 8.10 -2.13
N ILE A 70 -1.38 8.41 -0.84
CA ILE A 70 -2.21 7.75 0.17
C ILE A 70 -3.14 8.79 0.77
N HIS A 71 -4.43 8.50 0.68
CA HIS A 71 -5.52 9.34 1.15
C HIS A 71 -6.32 8.61 2.22
N CYS A 72 -6.91 9.35 3.15
CA CYS A 72 -7.83 8.80 4.12
C CYS A 72 -9.11 9.64 4.20
N ASN A 73 -10.26 8.98 4.33
CA ASN A 73 -11.53 9.63 4.66
C ASN A 73 -11.70 9.79 6.18
N ASN A 74 -11.28 8.75 6.90
CA ASN A 74 -11.27 8.70 8.36
C ASN A 74 -10.03 7.92 8.82
N LYS A 75 -9.96 7.59 10.12
CA LYS A 75 -8.78 6.91 10.69
C LYS A 75 -8.50 5.54 10.07
N ASP A 76 -9.52 4.85 9.55
CA ASP A 76 -9.47 3.41 9.23
C ASP A 76 -9.98 3.08 7.81
N ASP A 77 -10.02 4.08 6.93
CA ASP A 77 -10.46 3.96 5.54
C ASP A 77 -9.50 4.71 4.61
N PHE A 78 -8.79 3.94 3.78
CA PHE A 78 -7.66 4.41 2.99
C PHE A 78 -7.84 4.13 1.50
N THR A 79 -7.34 5.08 0.71
CA THR A 79 -7.28 4.99 -0.74
C THR A 79 -5.84 5.24 -1.20
N PHE A 80 -5.25 4.23 -1.82
CA PHE A 80 -3.93 4.29 -2.45
C PHE A 80 -4.14 4.50 -3.94
N ILE A 81 -3.41 5.46 -4.52
CA ILE A 81 -3.60 5.84 -5.92
C ILE A 81 -2.24 5.96 -6.58
N LYS A 82 -2.08 5.21 -7.67
CA LYS A 82 -1.07 5.51 -8.68
C LYS A 82 -1.76 6.09 -9.90
N SER A 83 -1.41 7.32 -10.25
CA SER A 83 -1.80 7.94 -11.52
C SER A 83 -0.75 7.68 -12.59
N PHE A 84 -1.20 7.33 -13.80
CA PHE A 84 -0.32 7.07 -14.96
C PHE A 84 -0.05 8.32 -15.80
N ILE A 85 -0.77 9.42 -15.56
CA ILE A 85 -0.73 10.62 -16.42
C ILE A 85 -0.08 11.80 -15.71
N ALA A 86 -0.49 12.08 -14.47
CA ALA A 86 0.07 13.16 -13.66
C ALA A 86 -0.33 13.00 -12.19
N LEU A 87 0.61 13.24 -11.26
CA LEU A 87 0.37 13.14 -9.82
C LEU A 87 -0.52 14.27 -9.27
N LYS A 88 -0.59 15.42 -9.97
CA LYS A 88 -1.15 16.66 -9.45
C LYS A 88 -2.67 16.61 -9.22
N ASP A 89 -3.35 15.62 -9.80
CA ASP A 89 -4.82 15.53 -9.79
C ASP A 89 -5.32 14.19 -9.22
N ASN A 90 -4.57 13.53 -8.32
CA ASN A 90 -4.97 12.20 -7.82
C ASN A 90 -6.30 12.22 -7.06
N ASP A 91 -6.67 13.35 -6.45
CA ASP A 91 -7.89 13.51 -5.66
C ASP A 91 -9.15 13.20 -6.47
N LYS A 92 -9.14 13.46 -7.79
CA LYS A 92 -10.30 13.19 -8.66
C LYS A 92 -10.60 11.69 -8.81
N TYR A 93 -9.63 10.82 -8.52
CA TYR A 93 -9.80 9.37 -8.62
C TYR A 93 -10.31 8.73 -7.33
N ILE A 94 -10.39 9.48 -6.23
CA ILE A 94 -10.78 8.92 -4.94
C ILE A 94 -12.23 8.42 -4.96
N ASP A 95 -13.16 9.24 -5.45
CA ASP A 95 -14.58 8.91 -5.54
C ASP A 95 -15.02 8.45 -6.95
N ALA A 96 -14.06 8.27 -7.85
CA ALA A 96 -14.36 7.84 -9.21
C ALA A 96 -14.86 6.38 -9.24
N ILE A 97 -15.70 6.08 -10.25
CA ILE A 97 -16.25 4.74 -10.45
C ILE A 97 -15.12 3.81 -10.89
N GLY A 98 -14.82 2.81 -10.06
CA GLY A 98 -13.86 1.76 -10.35
C GLY A 98 -14.38 0.80 -11.43
N GLN A 99 -13.46 0.26 -12.20
CA GLN A 99 -13.71 -0.85 -13.12
C GLN A 99 -12.78 -2.01 -12.79
N ASN A 100 -13.22 -3.22 -13.15
CA ASN A 100 -12.51 -4.46 -12.82
C ASN A 100 -12.20 -4.56 -11.32
N GLU A 101 -13.20 -4.23 -10.50
CA GLU A 101 -13.06 -4.33 -9.04
C GLU A 101 -12.77 -5.77 -8.64
N GLU A 102 -11.68 -5.95 -7.89
CA GLU A 102 -11.25 -7.23 -7.37
C GLU A 102 -11.07 -7.17 -5.86
N VAL A 103 -11.70 -8.11 -5.16
CA VAL A 103 -11.53 -8.29 -3.73
C VAL A 103 -10.32 -9.17 -3.50
N LEU A 104 -9.19 -8.55 -3.15
CA LEU A 104 -7.93 -9.29 -2.91
C LEU A 104 -8.04 -10.18 -1.67
N GLY A 105 -8.69 -9.66 -0.62
CA GLY A 105 -8.92 -10.39 0.62
C GLY A 105 -8.91 -9.50 1.85
N GLU A 106 -8.43 -10.07 2.96
CA GLU A 106 -8.45 -9.45 4.29
C GLU A 106 -7.06 -9.50 4.93
N VAL A 107 -6.69 -8.38 5.57
CA VAL A 107 -5.50 -8.25 6.40
C VAL A 107 -5.89 -7.89 7.83
N GLU A 108 -5.29 -8.59 8.79
CA GLU A 108 -5.46 -8.32 10.21
C GLU A 108 -4.38 -7.34 10.69
N ILE A 109 -4.80 -6.21 11.26
CA ILE A 109 -3.91 -5.26 11.94
C ILE A 109 -4.11 -5.39 13.44
N PHE A 110 -3.07 -5.73 14.18
CA PHE A 110 -3.11 -5.95 15.63
C PHE A 110 -2.15 -5.04 16.40
N SER A 111 -1.12 -4.51 15.73
CA SER A 111 -0.12 -3.58 16.28
C SER A 111 -0.59 -2.12 16.34
N ASN A 112 -1.84 -1.84 15.93
CA ASN A 112 -2.37 -0.49 15.73
C ASN A 112 -1.59 0.34 14.69
N THR A 113 -0.77 -0.30 13.86
CA THR A 113 0.05 0.37 12.85
C THR A 113 -0.05 -0.37 11.53
N LEU A 114 -0.52 0.33 10.50
CA LEU A 114 -0.44 -0.10 9.12
C LEU A 114 0.93 0.32 8.58
N LEU A 115 1.67 -0.63 8.01
CA LEU A 115 2.93 -0.37 7.34
C LEU A 115 2.77 -0.57 5.83
N ILE A 116 3.30 0.37 5.07
CA ILE A 116 3.44 0.27 3.62
C ILE A 116 4.92 0.27 3.29
N LEU A 117 5.38 -0.76 2.60
CA LEU A 117 6.79 -1.01 2.29
C LEU A 117 6.95 -1.37 0.81
N TYR A 118 7.85 -0.70 0.09
CA TYR A 118 8.31 -1.17 -1.21
C TYR A 118 9.01 -2.53 -1.06
N ALA A 119 8.50 -3.58 -1.70
CA ALA A 119 8.88 -4.97 -1.40
C ALA A 119 10.37 -5.30 -1.67
N THR A 120 11.06 -4.51 -2.50
CA THR A 120 12.50 -4.67 -2.69
C THR A 120 13.28 -4.38 -1.39
N GLU A 121 12.77 -3.48 -0.55
CA GLU A 121 13.37 -3.11 0.74
C GLU A 121 13.17 -4.19 1.80
N SER A 122 14.03 -4.16 2.81
CA SER A 122 13.94 -5.07 3.95
C SER A 122 13.25 -4.41 5.13
N GLY A 123 12.09 -4.93 5.53
CA GLY A 123 11.38 -4.50 6.74
C GLY A 123 12.17 -4.81 8.01
N ALA A 124 13.03 -5.82 7.98
CA ALA A 124 13.91 -6.20 9.09
C ALA A 124 15.03 -5.18 9.38
N LEU A 125 15.30 -4.27 8.44
CA LEU A 125 16.32 -3.21 8.58
C LEU A 125 15.74 -1.87 9.04
N LEU A 126 14.42 -1.80 9.29
CA LEU A 126 13.77 -0.59 9.77
C LEU A 126 14.16 -0.28 11.21
N GLU A 127 14.37 1.00 11.49
CA GLU A 127 14.44 1.47 12.87
C GLU A 127 13.08 1.26 13.57
N PRO A 128 13.08 0.97 14.89
CA PRO A 128 11.84 0.87 15.64
C PRO A 128 11.03 2.17 15.59
N LEU A 129 9.70 2.01 15.52
CA LEU A 129 8.78 3.13 15.58
C LEU A 129 8.94 3.90 16.91
N LYS A 130 9.10 5.22 16.84
CA LYS A 130 9.38 6.07 18.01
C LYS A 130 8.12 6.70 18.60
N ASP A 131 7.10 6.93 17.78
CA ASP A 131 5.82 7.49 18.19
C ASP A 131 4.66 6.92 17.37
N ASN A 132 3.44 7.08 17.87
CA ASN A 132 2.23 6.65 17.18
C ASN A 132 1.70 7.78 16.28
N SER A 133 2.47 8.15 15.27
CA SER A 133 2.09 9.14 14.25
C SER A 133 2.31 8.61 12.84
N ILE A 134 1.81 9.34 11.84
CA ILE A 134 2.16 9.03 10.44
C ILE A 134 3.65 9.33 10.28
N THR A 135 4.45 8.31 10.02
CA THR A 135 5.91 8.43 10.03
C THR A 135 6.52 7.77 8.81
N ARG A 136 7.49 8.45 8.19
CA ARG A 136 8.40 7.79 7.23
C ARG A 136 9.46 7.07 8.04
N LEU A 137 9.41 5.75 8.06
CA LEU A 137 10.42 4.96 8.75
C LEU A 137 11.75 5.04 7.99
N THR A 138 12.83 5.09 8.77
CA THR A 138 14.21 5.08 8.28
C THR A 138 14.88 3.77 8.68
N GLY A 139 16.06 3.49 8.13
CA GLY A 139 16.80 2.27 8.39
C GLY A 139 17.85 2.02 7.33
N GLY A 140 18.28 0.76 7.20
CA GLY A 140 19.16 0.30 6.12
C GLY A 140 18.46 0.20 4.76
N LEU A 141 17.71 1.24 4.37
CA LEU A 141 16.92 1.32 3.15
C LEU A 141 17.77 1.84 1.99
N ALA A 142 17.54 1.31 0.79
CA ALA A 142 18.22 1.78 -0.43
C ALA A 142 17.55 3.02 -1.04
N PHE A 143 16.24 3.16 -0.87
CA PHE A 143 15.41 4.19 -1.48
C PHE A 143 14.75 5.08 -0.44
N GLU A 144 14.80 6.38 -0.68
CA GLU A 144 14.04 7.35 0.10
C GLU A 144 12.54 7.24 -0.20
N ASN A 145 11.70 7.51 0.81
CA ASN A 145 10.24 7.48 0.70
C ASN A 145 9.64 6.12 0.28
N SER A 146 10.39 5.02 0.43
CA SER A 146 9.94 3.66 0.14
C SER A 146 9.04 3.05 1.23
N VAL A 147 8.92 3.74 2.37
CA VAL A 147 8.21 3.25 3.56
C VAL A 147 7.37 4.34 4.21
N LEU A 148 6.16 3.97 4.65
CA LEU A 148 5.29 4.82 5.46
C LEU A 148 4.53 3.98 6.49
N SER A 149 4.58 4.39 7.76
CA SER A 149 3.74 3.86 8.82
C SER A 149 2.58 4.81 9.11
N ILE A 150 1.40 4.24 9.36
CA ILE A 150 0.16 4.98 9.62
C ILE A 150 -0.51 4.40 10.88
N PRO A 151 -0.82 5.23 11.89
CA PRO A 151 -1.61 4.81 13.04
C PRO A 151 -3.03 4.45 12.63
N VAL A 152 -3.45 3.24 12.98
CA VAL A 152 -4.80 2.72 12.67
C VAL A 152 -5.38 2.02 13.88
N SER A 153 -6.70 1.79 13.86
CA SER A 153 -7.32 0.92 14.85
C SER A 153 -6.97 -0.54 14.57
N ASN A 154 -6.87 -1.37 15.60
CA ASN A 154 -6.73 -2.80 15.38
C ASN A 154 -8.04 -3.39 14.81
N GLY A 155 -7.94 -4.47 14.05
CA GLY A 155 -9.07 -5.14 13.43
C GLY A 155 -8.73 -5.73 12.05
N ILE A 156 -9.77 -6.17 11.35
CA ILE A 156 -9.65 -6.73 10.02
C ILE A 156 -9.97 -5.65 9.00
N TYR A 157 -9.11 -5.52 7.99
CA TYR A 157 -9.28 -4.60 6.88
C TYR A 157 -9.48 -5.41 5.61
N ARG A 158 -10.51 -5.04 4.85
CA ARG A 158 -10.78 -5.59 3.53
C ARG A 158 -10.05 -4.77 2.48
N CYS A 159 -9.48 -5.49 1.52
CA CYS A 159 -8.63 -4.95 0.46
C CYS A 159 -9.32 -5.14 -0.89
N VAL A 160 -9.45 -4.06 -1.64
CA VAL A 160 -10.07 -4.07 -2.98
C VAL A 160 -9.17 -3.30 -3.94
N SER A 161 -8.83 -3.89 -5.08
CA SER A 161 -8.09 -3.21 -6.15
C SER A 161 -9.04 -2.93 -7.30
N ASP A 162 -8.88 -1.77 -7.93
CA ASP A 162 -9.60 -1.43 -9.15
C ASP A 162 -8.80 -0.48 -10.04
N LEU A 163 -9.35 -0.29 -11.23
CA LEU A 163 -8.83 0.62 -12.23
C LEU A 163 -9.81 1.78 -12.43
N VAL A 164 -9.27 3.00 -12.43
CA VAL A 164 -10.06 4.23 -12.50
C VAL A 164 -9.84 4.94 -13.83
N PHE A 165 -10.96 5.37 -14.44
CA PHE A 165 -11.02 6.04 -15.73
C PHE A 165 -11.76 7.38 -15.63
N ASP A 166 -11.19 8.44 -16.21
CA ASP A 166 -11.80 9.79 -16.25
C ASP A 166 -12.57 10.04 -17.57
N SER A 167 -12.35 9.23 -18.61
CA SER A 167 -13.16 9.22 -19.85
C SER A 167 -12.96 7.92 -20.63
N GLU A 168 -13.90 7.60 -21.52
CA GLU A 168 -14.23 6.26 -22.09
C GLU A 168 -13.09 5.38 -22.68
N LYS A 169 -11.81 5.77 -22.70
CA LYS A 169 -10.80 5.05 -23.49
C LYS A 169 -9.40 4.84 -22.91
N LEU A 170 -9.03 5.42 -21.76
CA LEU A 170 -7.68 5.22 -21.19
C LEU A 170 -7.69 5.16 -19.66
N TYR A 171 -7.08 4.10 -19.10
CA TYR A 171 -6.79 3.98 -17.67
C TYR A 171 -6.01 5.20 -17.20
N GLN A 172 -6.46 5.85 -16.13
CA GLN A 172 -5.78 7.03 -15.60
C GLN A 172 -5.10 6.77 -14.27
N ALA A 173 -5.63 5.82 -13.49
CA ALA A 173 -5.03 5.38 -12.25
C ALA A 173 -5.35 3.92 -11.92
N LYS A 174 -4.45 3.28 -11.18
CA LYS A 174 -4.72 2.07 -10.41
C LYS A 174 -4.95 2.47 -8.96
N ARG A 175 -5.97 1.91 -8.34
CA ARG A 175 -6.39 2.27 -6.98
C ARG A 175 -6.53 1.02 -6.12
N LEU A 176 -6.06 1.12 -4.89
CA LEU A 176 -6.31 0.13 -3.84
C LEU A 176 -7.10 0.80 -2.73
N LEU A 177 -8.16 0.15 -2.29
CA LEU A 177 -9.00 0.54 -1.17
C LEU A 177 -8.72 -0.40 0.00
N LEU A 178 -8.53 0.18 1.18
CA LEU A 178 -8.34 -0.56 2.41
C LEU A 178 -9.30 -0.01 3.47
N THR A 179 -10.34 -0.79 3.78
CA THR A 179 -11.42 -0.36 4.66
C THR A 179 -11.59 -1.34 5.80
N LYS A 180 -11.68 -0.84 7.03
CA LYS A 180 -11.94 -1.66 8.20
C LYS A 180 -13.36 -2.26 8.19
N LEU A 181 -13.47 -3.53 8.56
CA LEU A 181 -14.74 -4.28 8.70
C LEU A 181 -15.40 -4.07 10.08
#